data_AF-A0A660NVV3-F1
#
_entry.id   AF-A0A660NVV3-F1
#
_cell.length_a   1.000
_cell.length_b   1.000
_cell.length_c   1.000
_cell.angle_alpha   90.00
_cell.angle_beta   90.00
_cell.angle_gamma   90.00
#
_symmetry.space_group_name_H-M   'P 1'
#
loop_
_entity.id
_entity.type
_entity.pdbx_description
1 polymer ?
#
loop_
_entity_poly.entity_id
_entity_poly.type
_entity_poly.pdbx_seq_one_letter_code
_entity_poly.pdbx_strand_id
1 'polypeptide(L)'
;MRLKHFLFAALFFVAGMANAQQFGPIPINKNVRQGKLSNGLTYYILHNNWPEHVANFYIAQRVGSIQEEEPQRGLAHFLEHMAFNGSEHFPDSTLL
;
A
#
# COMPACT_ATOMS: atom_id res chain seq x y z
N MET A 1 46.01 -16.56 30.90
CA MET A 1 45.72 -15.43 29.97
C MET A 1 45.18 -15.89 28.61
N ARG A 2 45.68 -16.97 27.98
CA ARG A 2 45.28 -17.38 26.62
C ARG A 2 43.80 -17.76 26.43
N LEU A 3 43.15 -18.40 27.40
CA LEU A 3 41.75 -18.82 27.30
C LEU A 3 40.75 -17.65 27.24
N LYS A 4 41.02 -16.56 27.98
CA LYS A 4 40.17 -15.36 27.98
C LYS A 4 40.18 -14.66 26.62
N HIS A 5 41.32 -14.64 25.94
CA HIS A 5 41.45 -14.06 24.60
C HIS A 5 40.71 -14.91 23.55
N PHE A 6 40.73 -16.25 23.70
CA PHE A 6 39.96 -17.16 22.85
C PHE A 6 38.45 -16.96 23.02
N LEU A 7 37.98 -16.83 24.28
CA LEU A 7 36.57 -16.56 24.57
C LEU A 7 36.14 -15.19 24.05
N PHE A 8 37.00 -14.16 24.16
CA PHE A 8 36.73 -12.85 23.58
C PHE A 8 36.67 -12.88 22.05
N ALA A 9 37.57 -13.62 21.39
CA ALA A 9 37.57 -13.79 19.95
C ALA A 9 36.33 -14.55 19.46
N ALA A 10 35.92 -15.60 20.18
CA ALA A 10 34.70 -16.35 19.89
C ALA A 10 33.45 -15.48 20.07
N LEU A 11 33.40 -14.66 21.12
CA LEU A 11 32.29 -13.72 21.35
C LEU A 11 32.20 -12.65 20.25
N PHE A 12 33.35 -12.11 19.82
CA PHE A 12 33.41 -11.18 18.68
C PHE A 12 32.96 -11.84 17.37
N PHE A 13 33.33 -13.10 17.15
CA PHE A 13 32.94 -13.85 15.96
C PHE A 13 31.42 -14.12 15.93
N VAL A 14 30.82 -14.52 17.06
CA VAL A 14 29.37 -14.74 17.19
C VAL A 14 28.59 -13.43 17.04
N ALA A 15 29.06 -12.33 17.63
CA ALA A 15 28.44 -11.01 17.47
C ALA A 15 28.49 -10.51 16.02
N GLY A 16 29.55 -10.83 15.27
CA GLY A 16 29.67 -10.53 13.84
C GLY A 16 28.66 -11.28 12.97
N MET A 17 28.30 -12.52 13.34
CA MET A 17 27.30 -13.30 12.60
C MET A 17 25.85 -12.84 12.83
N ALA A 18 25.55 -12.18 13.95
CA ALA A 18 24.21 -11.70 14.27
C ALA A 18 23.71 -10.56 13.34
N ASN A 19 24.61 -9.90 12.60
CA ASN A 19 24.28 -8.82 11.67
C ASN A 19 24.11 -9.29 10.20
N ALA A 20 24.27 -10.58 9.92
CA ALA A 20 24.27 -11.10 8.54
C ALA A 20 22.87 -11.39 7.96
N GLN A 21 21.79 -11.21 8.73
CA GLN A 21 20.42 -11.54 8.34
C GLN A 21 19.46 -10.35 8.53
N GLN A 22 19.73 -9.22 7.88
CA GLN A 22 18.67 -8.24 7.60
C GLN A 22 18.31 -8.32 6.12
N PHE A 23 17.22 -9.03 5.82
CA PHE A 23 16.58 -8.92 4.52
C PHE A 23 16.04 -7.50 4.38
N GLY A 24 16.54 -6.77 3.38
CA GLY A 24 16.01 -5.45 3.04
C GLY A 24 14.55 -5.52 2.61
N PRO A 25 13.87 -4.36 2.49
CA PRO A 25 12.50 -4.32 1.99
C PRO A 25 12.42 -4.96 0.61
N ILE A 26 11.33 -5.69 0.36
CA ILE A 26 11.06 -6.27 -0.96
C ILE A 26 11.02 -5.10 -1.97
N PRO A 27 11.83 -5.14 -3.04
CA PRO A 27 11.85 -4.06 -4.01
C PRO A 27 10.51 -3.98 -4.74
N ILE A 28 10.04 -2.76 -4.94
CA ILE A 28 8.84 -2.49 -5.75
C ILE A 28 9.20 -2.74 -7.22
N ASN A 29 8.22 -3.19 -8.00
CA ASN A 29 8.35 -3.32 -9.45
C ASN A 29 8.81 -1.97 -10.06
N LYS A 30 9.98 -1.96 -10.71
CA LYS A 30 10.60 -0.76 -11.28
C LYS A 30 9.76 -0.09 -12.37
N ASN A 31 8.81 -0.83 -12.98
CA ASN A 31 7.92 -0.31 -14.00
C ASN A 31 6.73 0.46 -13.41
N VAL A 32 6.52 0.41 -12.09
CA VAL A 32 5.48 1.19 -11.42
C VAL A 32 6.00 2.59 -11.14
N ARG A 33 5.39 3.58 -11.79
CA ARG A 33 5.58 4.99 -11.41
C ARG A 33 4.65 5.29 -10.23
N GLN A 34 5.22 5.66 -9.10
CA GLN A 34 4.48 6.00 -7.89
C GLN A 34 4.87 7.36 -7.34
N GLY A 35 3.99 7.99 -6.60
CA GLY A 35 4.26 9.24 -5.92
C GLY A 35 3.12 9.70 -5.03
N LYS A 36 3.32 10.84 -4.37
CA LYS A 36 2.32 11.49 -3.52
C LYS A 36 2.17 12.94 -3.97
N LEU A 37 0.94 13.35 -4.23
CA LEU A 37 0.60 14.73 -4.58
C LEU A 37 0.67 15.64 -3.33
N SER A 38 0.73 16.96 -3.53
CA SER A 38 0.77 17.93 -2.43
C SER A 38 -0.46 17.88 -1.53
N ASN A 39 -1.62 17.47 -2.06
CA ASN A 39 -2.85 17.26 -1.29
C ASN A 39 -2.89 15.92 -0.52
N GLY A 40 -1.84 15.10 -0.64
CA GLY A 40 -1.71 13.84 0.08
C GLY A 40 -2.16 12.59 -0.68
N LEU A 41 -2.78 12.71 -1.86
CA LEU A 41 -3.17 11.56 -2.67
C LEU A 41 -1.93 10.79 -3.16
N THR A 42 -1.93 9.47 -2.94
CA THR A 42 -0.88 8.58 -3.44
C THR A 42 -1.35 7.94 -4.74
N TYR A 43 -0.50 7.93 -5.76
CA TYR A 43 -0.81 7.33 -7.06
C TYR A 43 0.19 6.23 -7.43
N TYR A 44 -0.29 5.28 -8.23
CA TYR A 44 0.48 4.20 -8.84
C TYR A 44 0.06 4.09 -10.30
N ILE A 45 1.03 4.06 -11.22
CA ILE A 45 0.80 3.94 -12.66
C ILE A 45 1.71 2.83 -13.16
N LEU A 46 1.10 1.83 -13.80
CA LEU A 46 1.79 0.74 -14.47
C LEU A 46 1.36 0.74 -15.93
N HIS A 47 2.33 0.83 -16.83
CA HIS A 47 2.09 0.67 -18.26
C HIS A 47 1.80 -0.80 -18.58
N ASN A 48 0.73 -1.04 -19.32
CA ASN A 48 0.32 -2.36 -19.79
C ASN A 48 -0.21 -2.25 -21.22
N ASN A 49 0.25 -3.14 -22.10
CA ASN A 49 -0.07 -3.12 -23.54
C ASN A 49 -1.14 -4.13 -23.93
N TRP A 50 -1.68 -4.91 -23.00
CA TRP A 50 -2.64 -5.96 -23.32
C TRP A 50 -3.83 -6.00 -22.35
N PRO A 51 -5.09 -5.93 -22.84
CA PRO A 51 -5.48 -5.67 -24.22
C PRO A 51 -5.10 -4.24 -24.66
N GLU A 52 -4.81 -4.08 -25.96
CA GLU A 52 -4.49 -2.77 -26.54
C GLU A 52 -5.67 -1.79 -26.41
N HIS A 53 -5.37 -0.50 -26.34
CA HIS A 53 -6.37 0.59 -26.25
C HIS A 53 -7.30 0.57 -25.02
N VAL A 54 -6.91 -0.14 -23.96
CA VAL A 54 -7.67 -0.18 -22.69
C VAL A 54 -6.82 0.38 -21.56
N ALA A 55 -7.46 1.14 -20.67
CA ALA A 55 -6.87 1.60 -19.42
C ALA A 55 -7.83 1.28 -18.27
N ASN A 56 -7.28 0.76 -17.17
CA ASN A 56 -8.04 0.51 -15.95
C ASN A 56 -7.76 1.65 -14.95
N PHE A 57 -8.84 2.23 -14.41
CA PHE A 57 -8.77 3.26 -13.40
C PHE A 57 -9.37 2.73 -12.11
N TYR A 58 -8.66 2.95 -11.00
CA TYR A 58 -9.13 2.57 -9.67
C TYR A 58 -8.91 3.73 -8.72
N ILE A 59 -9.91 4.00 -7.88
CA ILE A 59 -9.77 4.88 -6.72
C ILE A 59 -9.90 4.01 -5.46
N ALA A 60 -8.79 3.82 -4.76
CA ALA A 60 -8.79 3.04 -3.53
C ALA A 60 -9.05 3.96 -2.33
N GLN A 61 -10.16 3.73 -1.64
CA GLN A 61 -10.44 4.38 -0.36
C GLN A 61 -9.94 3.49 0.78
N ARG A 62 -9.10 4.05 1.68
CA ARG A 62 -8.58 3.33 2.84
C ARG A 62 -9.55 3.40 4.02
N VAL A 63 -10.81 3.05 3.76
CA VAL A 63 -11.93 3.03 4.72
C VAL A 63 -12.91 1.94 4.29
N GLY A 64 -13.59 1.32 5.25
CA GLY A 64 -14.62 0.33 5.00
C GLY A 64 -15.44 0.05 6.27
N SER A 65 -16.19 -1.04 6.27
CA SER A 65 -17.11 -1.39 7.37
C SER A 65 -16.46 -1.58 8.74
N ILE A 66 -15.17 -1.95 8.78
CA ILE A 66 -14.42 -2.11 10.04
C ILE A 66 -14.32 -0.79 10.81
N GLN A 67 -14.40 0.35 10.12
CA GLN A 67 -14.34 1.68 10.72
C GLN A 67 -15.72 2.24 11.09
N GLU A 68 -16.81 1.52 10.83
CA GLU A 68 -18.16 1.96 11.16
C GLU A 68 -18.43 1.85 12.67
N GLU A 69 -19.08 2.88 13.22
CA GLU A 69 -19.72 2.79 14.54
C GLU A 69 -21.07 2.06 14.45
N GLU A 70 -21.64 1.63 15.59
CA GLU A 70 -22.95 0.99 15.67
C GLU A 70 -24.06 1.69 14.85
N PRO A 71 -24.26 3.03 14.93
CA PRO A 71 -25.28 3.70 14.13
C PRO A 71 -24.93 3.86 12.64
N GLN A 72 -23.71 3.50 12.22
CA GLN A 72 -23.20 3.66 10.85
C GLN A 72 -23.12 2.32 10.10
N ARG A 73 -23.61 1.23 10.68
CA ARG A 73 -23.51 -0.10 10.07
C ARG A 73 -24.10 -0.12 8.66
N GLY A 74 -23.27 -0.49 7.69
CA GLY A 74 -23.61 -0.54 6.26
C GLY A 74 -23.43 0.78 5.50
N LEU A 75 -23.05 1.87 6.18
CA LEU A 75 -22.91 3.19 5.57
C LEU A 75 -21.74 3.27 4.58
N ALA A 76 -20.61 2.61 4.84
CA ALA A 76 -19.47 2.60 3.93
C ALA A 76 -19.86 2.00 2.57
N HIS A 77 -20.61 0.90 2.58
CA HIS A 77 -21.15 0.29 1.37
C HIS A 77 -22.25 1.14 0.75
N PHE A 78 -23.13 1.74 1.55
CA PHE A 78 -24.15 2.65 1.04
C PHE A 78 -23.54 3.85 0.31
N LEU A 79 -22.47 4.44 0.84
CA LEU A 79 -21.74 5.56 0.21
C LEU A 79 -21.09 5.16 -1.12
N GLU A 80 -20.63 3.91 -1.27
CA GLU A 80 -20.16 3.39 -2.55
C GLU A 80 -21.28 3.46 -3.60
N HIS A 81 -22.48 2.98 -3.28
CA HIS A 81 -23.63 3.10 -4.18
C HIS A 81 -23.97 4.55 -4.50
N MET A 82 -23.94 5.43 -3.50
CA MET A 82 -24.27 6.85 -3.69
C MET A 82 -23.30 7.58 -4.62
N ALA A 83 -22.06 7.09 -4.80
CA ALA A 83 -21.13 7.65 -5.76
C ALA A 83 -21.63 7.57 -7.22
N PHE A 84 -22.61 6.70 -7.49
CA PHE A 84 -23.24 6.53 -8.81
C PHE A 84 -24.64 7.16 -8.90
N ASN A 85 -25.16 7.70 -7.79
CA ASN A 85 -26.50 8.26 -7.72
C ASN A 85 -26.52 9.79 -7.91
N GLY A 86 -25.50 10.34 -8.55
CA GLY A 86 -25.38 11.77 -8.87
C GLY A 86 -24.15 12.43 -8.27
N SER A 87 -23.61 13.41 -9.00
CA SER A 87 -22.50 14.28 -8.61
C SER A 87 -22.76 15.71 -9.06
N GLU A 88 -21.96 16.67 -8.61
CA GLU A 88 -22.10 18.09 -9.00
C GLU A 88 -22.12 18.29 -10.52
N HIS A 89 -21.29 17.54 -11.26
CA HIS A 89 -21.17 17.67 -12.71
C HIS A 89 -22.11 16.74 -13.48
N PHE A 90 -22.66 15.72 -12.81
CA PHE A 90 -23.56 14.71 -13.39
C PHE A 90 -24.67 14.41 -12.38
N PRO A 91 -25.69 15.27 -12.28
CA PRO A 91 -26.67 15.22 -11.19
C PRO A 91 -27.69 14.09 -11.35
N ASP A 92 -27.91 13.61 -12.57
CA ASP A 92 -28.84 12.52 -12.84
C ASP A 92 -28.29 11.19 -12.31
N SER A 93 -29.18 10.31 -11.84
CA SER A 93 -28.86 8.95 -11.35
C SER A 93 -28.51 7.98 -12.49
N THR A 94 -27.64 8.39 -13.41
CA THR A 94 -27.32 7.64 -14.65
C THR A 94 -25.83 7.35 -14.79
N LEU A 95 -25.05 7.47 -13.71
CA LEU A 95 -23.59 7.25 -13.77
C LEU A 95 -23.21 5.76 -13.89
N LEU A 96 -24.17 4.84 -13.75
CA LEU A 96 -24.11 3.43 -14.12
C LEU A 96 -25.51 2.92 -14.48
#